data_AF-A0AAV0P3I3-F1
#
_entry.id   AF-A0AAV0P3I3-F1
#
_cell.length_a   1.000
_cell.length_b   1.000
_cell.length_c   1.000
_cell.angle_alpha   90.00
_cell.angle_beta   90.00
_cell.angle_gamma   90.00
#
_symmetry.space_group_name_H-M   'P 1'
#
loop_
_entity.id
_entity.type
_entity.pdbx_description
1 polymer ?
#
loop_
_entity_poly.entity_id
_entity_poly.type
_entity_poly.pdbx_seq_one_letter_code
_entity_poly.pdbx_strand_id
1 'polypeptide(L)'
;MARGVKWGCSYKKTTLIVCSVNIVIALYVLRSIYGSLYLYSNDDLVNAVKYTPDEISKMEEAIRIRRASEPTKLKKLVKQLKVEFGERDAVVELPAGVKHNLTNEIIQRLRSLSGNASTSEQREAVEKWRNEKLQEVKQSTNLKKGGNSTFLQEQAGITISLMNC
;
A
#
# COMPACT_ATOMS: atom_id res chain seq x y z
N MET A 1 -55.19 -9.34 44.69
CA MET A 1 -55.77 -8.00 44.51
C MET A 1 -54.74 -7.13 43.80
N ALA A 2 -54.83 -7.01 42.48
CA ALA A 2 -53.95 -6.17 41.68
C ALA A 2 -54.43 -4.72 41.80
N ARG A 3 -53.69 -3.88 42.54
CA ARG A 3 -53.94 -2.43 42.57
C ARG A 3 -53.31 -1.82 41.32
N GLY A 4 -54.14 -1.65 40.30
CA GLY A 4 -53.78 -0.95 39.07
C GLY A 4 -53.34 0.47 39.38
N VAL A 5 -52.06 0.76 39.12
CA VAL A 5 -51.54 2.13 39.11
C VAL A 5 -52.12 2.80 37.87
N LYS A 6 -53.16 3.61 38.07
CA LYS A 6 -53.79 4.40 37.02
C LYS A 6 -52.84 5.56 36.68
N TRP A 7 -51.87 5.28 35.81
CA TRP A 7 -50.85 6.25 35.40
C TRP A 7 -51.45 7.14 34.30
N GLY A 8 -51.86 8.35 34.69
CA GLY A 8 -52.19 9.41 33.74
C GLY A 8 -50.92 9.88 33.04
N CYS A 9 -50.46 9.14 32.03
CA CYS A 9 -49.33 9.50 31.18
C CYS A 9 -49.72 10.67 30.27
N SER A 10 -49.46 11.91 30.69
CA SER A 10 -49.21 12.95 29.70
C SER A 10 -47.87 12.60 29.03
N TYR A 11 -47.90 12.27 27.74
CA TYR A 11 -46.72 11.87 26.94
C TYR A 11 -45.50 12.78 27.21
N LYS A 12 -45.74 14.08 27.37
CA LYS A 12 -44.74 15.10 27.71
C LYS A 12 -43.95 14.80 29.00
N LYS A 13 -44.60 14.26 30.04
CA LYS A 13 -43.98 13.94 31.33
C LYS A 13 -43.18 12.65 31.25
N THR A 14 -43.68 11.66 30.51
CA THR A 14 -42.97 10.38 30.31
C THR A 14 -41.70 10.57 29.50
N THR A 15 -41.75 11.35 28.41
CA THR A 15 -40.56 11.67 27.61
C THR A 15 -39.52 12.43 28.43
N LEU A 16 -39.95 13.36 29.30
CA LEU A 16 -39.04 14.11 30.18
C LEU A 16 -38.33 13.20 31.18
N ILE A 17 -39.04 12.21 31.74
CA ILE A 17 -38.44 11.21 32.63
C ILE A 17 -37.41 10.36 31.87
N VAL A 18 -37.75 9.84 30.69
CA VAL A 18 -36.82 9.04 29.87
C VAL A 18 -35.57 9.86 29.50
N CYS A 19 -35.75 11.11 29.08
CA CYS A 19 -34.64 12.02 28.79
C CYS A 19 -33.77 12.27 30.03
N SER A 20 -34.38 12.47 31.21
CA SER A 20 -33.62 12.68 32.45
C SER A 20 -32.76 11.46 32.82
N VAL A 21 -33.31 10.25 32.68
CA VAL A 21 -32.55 9.00 32.90
C VAL A 21 -31.40 8.89 31.91
N ASN A 22 -31.63 9.19 30.64
CA ASN A 22 -30.59 9.16 29.62
C ASN A 22 -29.46 10.18 29.89
N ILE A 23 -29.81 11.38 30.36
CA ILE A 23 -28.82 12.40 30.77
C ILE A 23 -28.00 11.90 31.96
N VAL A 24 -28.62 11.27 32.95
CA VAL A 24 -27.90 10.70 34.11
C VAL A 24 -26.93 9.60 33.68
N ILE A 25 -27.34 8.70 32.77
CA ILE A 25 -26.47 7.65 32.22
C ILE A 25 -25.30 8.28 31.46
N ALA A 26 -25.57 9.26 30.59
CA ALA A 26 -24.54 9.97 29.84
C ALA A 26 -23.52 10.65 30.77
N LEU A 27 -23.99 11.31 31.84
CA LEU A 27 -23.12 11.93 32.84
C LEU A 27 -22.34 10.90 33.67
N TYR A 28 -22.92 9.74 33.96
CA TYR A 28 -22.23 8.65 34.67
C TYR A 28 -21.09 8.06 33.81
N VAL A 29 -21.37 7.78 32.53
CA VAL A 29 -20.38 7.32 31.56
C VAL A 29 -19.30 8.37 31.37
N LEU A 30 -19.67 9.65 31.23
CA LEU A 30 -18.73 10.75 31.13
C LEU A 30 -17.84 10.84 32.37
N ARG A 31 -18.41 10.74 33.58
CA ARG A 31 -17.66 10.76 34.84
C ARG A 31 -16.75 9.54 34.99
N SER A 32 -17.18 8.37 34.52
CA SER A 32 -16.36 7.15 34.51
C SER A 32 -15.15 7.29 33.59
N ILE A 33 -15.37 7.78 32.36
CA ILE A 33 -14.30 8.00 31.38
C ILE A 33 -13.37 9.14 31.85
N TYR A 34 -13.91 10.28 32.28
CA TYR A 34 -13.11 11.40 32.76
C TYR A 34 -12.38 11.10 34.08
N GLY A 35 -13.01 10.36 35.00
CA GLY A 35 -12.35 9.93 36.23
C GLY A 35 -11.19 8.98 35.96
N SER A 36 -11.38 8.02 35.05
CA SER A 36 -10.30 7.12 34.62
C SER A 36 -9.17 7.87 33.91
N LEU A 37 -9.50 8.81 33.01
CA LEU A 37 -8.51 9.64 32.32
C LEU A 37 -7.77 10.56 33.29
N TYR A 38 -8.47 11.17 34.24
CA TYR A 38 -7.88 12.11 35.20
C TYR A 38 -7.00 11.41 36.23
N LEU A 39 -7.38 10.21 36.69
CA LEU A 39 -6.53 9.36 37.55
C LEU A 39 -5.30 8.86 36.78
N TYR A 40 -5.49 8.35 35.56
CA TYR A 40 -4.39 7.91 34.70
C TYR A 40 -3.41 9.06 34.38
N SER A 41 -3.93 10.24 34.04
CA SER A 41 -3.10 11.43 33.79
C SER A 41 -2.46 12.00 35.05
N ASN A 42 -3.06 11.89 36.23
CA ASN A 42 -2.41 12.30 37.48
C ASN A 42 -1.32 11.32 37.90
N ASP A 43 -1.53 10.01 37.76
CA ASP A 43 -0.48 9.02 37.99
C ASP A 43 0.68 9.20 37.00
N ASP A 44 0.44 9.44 35.71
CA ASP A 44 1.53 9.73 34.75
C ASP A 44 2.24 11.08 35.02
N LEU A 45 1.55 12.08 35.60
CA LEU A 45 2.15 13.38 35.92
C LEU A 45 2.91 13.38 37.26
N VAL A 46 2.44 12.61 38.24
CA VAL A 46 3.09 12.42 39.55
C VAL A 46 4.21 11.39 39.44
N ASN A 47 4.05 10.38 38.58
CA ASN A 47 5.11 9.48 38.13
C ASN A 47 5.84 10.05 36.91
N ALA A 48 5.79 11.37 36.64
CA ALA A 48 6.75 12.03 35.76
C ALA A 48 8.15 11.77 36.35
N VAL A 49 8.75 10.73 35.80
CA VAL A 49 9.62 9.80 36.49
C VAL A 49 10.85 10.50 37.03
N LYS A 50 11.04 10.51 38.36
CA LYS A 50 12.38 10.66 38.93
C LYS A 50 13.16 9.39 38.58
N TYR A 51 13.68 9.34 37.36
CA TYR A 51 14.57 8.26 36.95
C TYR A 51 15.82 8.33 37.82
N THR A 52 16.21 7.19 38.36
CA THR A 52 17.50 7.05 39.05
C THR A 52 18.60 7.32 38.02
N PRO A 53 19.70 8.02 38.36
CA PRO A 53 20.77 8.32 37.40
C PRO A 53 21.31 7.09 36.64
N ASP A 54 21.26 5.91 37.26
CA ASP A 54 21.61 4.63 36.63
C ASP A 54 20.66 4.24 35.48
N GLU A 55 19.37 4.51 35.61
CA GLU A 55 18.37 4.23 34.58
C GLU A 55 18.55 5.16 33.37
N ILE A 56 18.84 6.45 33.63
CA ILE A 56 19.14 7.43 32.58
C ILE A 56 20.39 7.01 31.80
N SER A 57 21.43 6.59 32.52
CA SER A 57 22.67 6.10 31.91
C SER A 57 22.44 4.88 31.00
N LYS A 58 21.66 3.90 31.48
CA LYS A 58 21.27 2.72 30.69
C LYS A 58 20.43 3.07 29.47
N MET A 59 19.53 4.04 29.58
CA MET A 59 18.73 4.53 28.44
C MET A 59 19.61 5.19 27.38
N GLU A 60 20.57 6.02 27.79
CA GLU A 60 21.52 6.64 26.86
C GLU A 60 22.42 5.61 26.17
N GLU A 61 22.89 4.60 26.90
CA GLU A 61 23.67 3.49 26.34
C GLU A 61 22.88 2.70 25.30
N ALA A 62 21.63 2.36 25.59
CA ALA A 62 20.76 1.67 24.65
C ALA A 62 20.53 2.50 23.38
N ILE A 63 20.37 3.82 23.52
CA ILE A 63 20.23 4.73 22.37
C ILE A 63 21.52 4.76 21.54
N ARG A 64 22.70 4.82 22.18
CA ARG A 64 23.99 4.76 21.49
C ARG A 64 24.16 3.47 20.69
N ILE A 65 23.84 2.33 21.30
CA ILE A 65 23.93 1.02 20.63
C ILE A 65 23.00 0.95 19.43
N ARG A 66 21.73 1.39 19.57
CA ARG A 66 20.75 1.39 18.46
C ARG A 66 21.14 2.30 17.31
N ARG A 67 21.75 3.47 17.61
CA ARG A 67 22.27 4.38 16.58
C ARG A 67 23.51 3.82 15.89
N ALA A 68 24.41 3.18 16.65
CA ALA A 68 25.61 2.56 16.11
C ALA A 68 25.29 1.30 15.27
N SER A 69 24.23 0.57 15.65
CA SER A 69 23.76 -0.61 14.91
C SER A 69 22.79 -0.28 13.77
N GLU A 70 22.41 1.00 13.61
CA GLU A 70 21.59 1.41 12.49
C GLU A 70 22.38 1.14 11.19
N PRO A 71 21.86 0.29 10.28
CA PRO A 71 22.59 -0.07 9.07
C PRO A 71 22.44 1.04 8.03
N THR A 72 23.02 2.20 8.32
CA THR A 72 22.98 3.42 7.49
C THR A 72 23.49 3.16 6.07
N LYS A 73 24.50 2.30 5.94
CA LYS A 73 25.01 1.81 4.65
C LYS A 73 23.95 1.05 3.87
N LEU A 74 23.22 0.13 4.51
CA LEU A 74 22.15 -0.62 3.88
C LEU A 74 21.00 0.29 3.46
N LYS A 75 20.58 1.22 4.33
CA LYS A 75 19.55 2.21 3.99
C LYS A 75 19.93 3.06 2.79
N LYS A 76 21.20 3.45 2.68
CA LYS A 76 21.73 4.20 1.54
C LYS A 76 21.72 3.36 0.25
N LEU A 77 22.17 2.11 0.33
CA LEU A 77 22.16 1.18 -0.80
C LEU A 77 20.73 0.89 -1.28
N VAL A 78 19.80 0.63 -0.36
CA VAL A 78 18.38 0.43 -0.70
C VAL A 78 17.78 1.70 -1.33
N LYS A 79 18.15 2.88 -0.85
CA LYS A 79 17.71 4.14 -1.45
C LYS A 79 18.27 4.32 -2.87
N GLN A 80 19.56 4.02 -3.09
CA GLN A 80 20.17 4.07 -4.42
C GLN A 80 19.51 3.06 -5.36
N LEU A 81 19.33 1.82 -4.92
CA LEU A 81 18.63 0.79 -5.67
C LEU A 81 17.20 1.22 -6.01
N LYS A 82 16.46 1.80 -5.07
CA LYS A 82 15.10 2.29 -5.32
C LYS A 82 15.07 3.47 -6.29
N VAL A 83 16.10 4.31 -6.35
CA VAL A 83 16.21 5.37 -7.36
C VAL A 83 16.52 4.76 -8.73
N GLU A 84 17.52 3.88 -8.82
CA GLU A 84 17.89 3.19 -10.07
C GLU A 84 16.76 2.32 -10.63
N PHE A 85 16.00 1.65 -9.76
CA PHE A 85 14.85 0.84 -10.16
C PHE A 85 13.59 1.68 -10.31
N GLY A 86 13.37 2.71 -9.50
CA GLY A 86 12.24 3.63 -9.65
C GLY A 86 12.29 4.43 -10.95
N GLU A 87 13.49 4.73 -11.45
CA GLU A 87 13.70 5.33 -12.78
C GLU A 87 13.46 4.31 -13.92
N ARG A 88 13.58 3.00 -13.63
CA ARG A 88 13.19 1.90 -14.54
C ARG A 88 11.71 1.49 -14.43
N ASP A 89 11.09 1.69 -13.27
CA ASP A 89 9.69 1.38 -12.92
C ASP A 89 8.73 2.53 -13.25
N ALA A 90 9.17 3.54 -14.01
CA ALA A 90 8.24 4.31 -14.81
C ALA A 90 7.62 3.34 -15.82
N VAL A 91 6.60 2.59 -15.39
CA VAL A 91 5.79 1.69 -16.20
C VAL A 91 5.20 2.57 -17.28
N VAL A 92 5.89 2.63 -18.41
CA VAL A 92 5.36 3.36 -19.55
C VAL A 92 4.21 2.52 -20.06
N GLU A 93 3.00 2.92 -19.68
CA GLU A 93 1.78 2.26 -20.08
C GLU A 93 1.73 2.26 -21.61
N LEU A 94 1.76 1.08 -22.22
CA LEU A 94 1.58 0.95 -23.65
C LEU A 94 0.22 1.54 -24.04
N PRO A 95 0.12 2.28 -25.16
CA PRO A 95 -1.16 2.66 -25.73
C PRO A 95 -2.06 1.42 -25.85
N ALA A 96 -3.31 1.54 -25.39
CA ALA A 96 -4.22 0.40 -25.22
C ALA A 96 -4.33 -0.50 -26.48
N GLY A 97 -4.31 0.11 -27.68
CA GLY A 97 -4.34 -0.62 -28.95
C GLY A 97 -3.15 -1.56 -29.17
N VAL A 98 -1.93 -1.14 -28.79
CA VAL A 98 -0.72 -1.96 -28.92
C VAL A 98 -0.74 -3.11 -27.92
N LYS A 99 -1.16 -2.83 -26.69
CA LYS A 99 -1.32 -3.86 -25.64
C LYS A 99 -2.30 -4.96 -26.07
N HIS A 100 -3.46 -4.59 -26.61
CA HIS A 100 -4.45 -5.55 -27.09
C HIS A 100 -3.93 -6.39 -28.25
N ASN A 101 -3.23 -5.78 -29.22
CA ASN A 101 -2.65 -6.53 -30.34
C ASN A 101 -1.60 -7.55 -29.88
N LEU A 102 -0.64 -7.12 -29.04
CA LEU A 102 0.39 -8.02 -28.51
C LEU A 102 -0.21 -9.16 -27.67
N THR A 103 -1.25 -8.87 -26.89
CA THR A 103 -1.99 -9.88 -26.10
C THR A 103 -2.69 -10.90 -26.99
N ASN A 104 -3.31 -10.46 -28.09
CA ASN A 104 -3.96 -11.38 -29.02
C ASN A 104 -2.94 -12.26 -29.76
N GLU A 105 -1.79 -11.70 -30.16
CA GLU A 105 -0.73 -12.46 -30.83
C GLU A 105 -0.15 -13.57 -29.94
N ILE A 106 0.15 -13.27 -28.67
CA ILE A 106 0.68 -14.28 -27.74
C ILE A 106 -0.36 -15.36 -27.41
N ILE A 107 -1.63 -14.99 -27.24
CA ILE A 107 -2.73 -15.94 -27.03
C ILE A 107 -2.88 -16.84 -28.26
N GLN A 108 -2.81 -16.29 -29.47
CA GLN A 108 -2.88 -17.08 -30.70
C GLN A 108 -1.74 -18.08 -30.80
N ARG A 109 -0.51 -17.69 -30.48
CA ARG A 109 0.65 -18.59 -30.47
C ARG A 109 0.51 -19.70 -29.43
N LEU A 110 0.08 -19.36 -28.22
CA LEU A 110 -0.18 -20.35 -27.16
C LEU A 110 -1.30 -21.33 -27.56
N ARG A 111 -2.37 -20.85 -28.19
CA ARG A 111 -3.46 -21.70 -28.70
C ARG A 111 -3.00 -22.61 -29.84
N SER A 112 -2.12 -22.13 -30.71
CA SER A 112 -1.55 -22.96 -31.79
C SER A 112 -0.69 -24.13 -31.27
N LEU A 113 -0.17 -23.98 -30.04
CA LEU A 113 0.65 -24.96 -29.36
C LEU A 113 -0.17 -25.89 -28.42
N SER A 114 -1.41 -25.53 -28.07
CA SER A 114 -2.17 -26.13 -26.95
C SER A 114 -2.80 -27.52 -27.22
N GLY A 115 -2.39 -28.24 -28.25
CA GLY A 115 -2.91 -29.59 -28.52
C GLY A 115 -2.50 -30.62 -27.46
N ASN A 116 -1.35 -30.42 -26.81
CA ASN A 116 -0.67 -31.40 -25.95
C ASN A 116 0.67 -30.89 -25.38
N ALA A 117 0.99 -29.60 -25.53
CA ALA A 117 2.30 -29.06 -25.16
C ALA A 117 2.51 -28.97 -23.65
N SER A 118 3.74 -29.29 -23.22
CA SER A 118 4.19 -29.16 -21.84
C SER A 118 4.28 -27.68 -21.41
N THR A 119 4.24 -27.42 -20.10
CA THR A 119 4.42 -26.06 -19.56
C THR A 119 5.79 -25.46 -19.92
N SER A 120 6.81 -26.29 -20.11
CA SER A 120 8.12 -25.89 -20.63
C SER A 120 8.07 -25.43 -22.08
N GLU A 121 7.36 -26.14 -22.96
CA GLU A 121 7.21 -25.74 -24.37
C GLU A 121 6.41 -24.45 -24.51
N GLN A 122 5.37 -24.26 -23.70
CA GLN A 122 4.63 -23.00 -23.65
C GLN A 122 5.53 -21.84 -23.23
N ARG A 123 6.37 -22.05 -22.21
CA ARG A 123 7.34 -21.04 -21.76
C ARG A 123 8.36 -20.70 -22.85
N GLU A 124 8.91 -21.71 -23.51
CA GLU A 124 9.86 -21.52 -24.61
C GLU A 124 9.23 -20.75 -25.78
N ALA A 125 7.98 -21.05 -26.13
CA ALA A 125 7.26 -20.34 -27.19
C ALA A 125 7.04 -18.85 -26.86
N VAL A 126 6.79 -18.52 -25.59
CA VAL A 126 6.66 -17.14 -25.11
C VAL A 126 8.01 -16.43 -25.12
N GLU A 127 9.07 -17.07 -24.64
CA GLU A 127 10.43 -16.51 -24.65
C GLU A 127 10.92 -16.27 -26.09
N LYS A 128 10.65 -17.20 -27.00
CA LYS A 128 10.94 -17.04 -28.42
C LYS A 128 10.16 -15.87 -29.05
N TRP A 129 8.85 -15.76 -28.78
CA TRP A 129 8.04 -14.63 -29.23
C TRP A 129 8.57 -13.28 -28.72
N ARG A 130 8.96 -13.21 -27.45
CA ARG A 130 9.56 -12.01 -26.85
C ARG A 130 10.83 -11.62 -27.60
N ASN A 131 11.71 -12.57 -27.89
CA ASN A 131 12.97 -12.31 -28.61
C ASN A 131 12.72 -11.84 -30.05
N GLU A 132 11.78 -12.47 -30.77
CA GLU A 132 11.39 -12.06 -32.13
C GLU A 132 10.84 -10.63 -32.15
N LYS A 133 9.93 -10.29 -31.23
CA LYS A 133 9.39 -8.93 -31.13
C LYS A 133 10.46 -7.90 -30.80
N LEU A 134 11.36 -8.22 -29.87
CA LEU A 134 12.46 -7.34 -29.53
C LEU A 134 13.41 -7.11 -30.72
N GLN A 135 13.58 -8.13 -31.58
CA GLN A 135 14.35 -8.02 -32.82
C GLN A 135 13.62 -7.19 -33.89
N GLU A 136 12.31 -7.37 -34.09
CA GLU A 136 11.47 -6.56 -34.99
C GLU A 136 11.54 -5.08 -34.62
N VAL A 137 11.47 -4.76 -33.33
CA VAL A 137 11.56 -3.39 -32.85
C VAL A 137 12.96 -2.83 -33.08
N LYS A 138 14.02 -3.60 -32.77
CA LYS A 138 15.42 -3.20 -33.05
C LYS A 138 15.68 -2.94 -34.55
N GLN A 139 15.12 -3.76 -35.43
CA GLN A 139 15.22 -3.58 -36.88
C GLN A 139 14.45 -2.35 -37.35
N SER A 140 13.25 -2.14 -36.81
CA SER A 140 12.42 -0.97 -37.09
C SER A 140 13.07 0.33 -36.63
N THR A 141 13.79 0.34 -35.50
CA THR A 141 14.56 1.50 -35.04
C THR A 141 15.80 1.78 -35.89
N ASN A 142 16.47 0.74 -36.42
CA ASN A 142 17.65 0.90 -37.26
C ASN A 142 17.30 1.33 -38.69
N LEU A 143 16.23 0.78 -39.27
CA LEU A 143 15.78 1.10 -40.64
C LEU A 143 15.20 2.52 -40.75
N LYS A 144 14.66 3.07 -39.66
CA LYS A 144 13.97 4.37 -39.64
C LYS A 144 14.84 5.57 -39.27
N LYS A 145 16.15 5.39 -39.15
CA LYS A 145 17.13 6.46 -38.92
C LYS A 145 17.17 7.52 -40.07
N GLY A 146 16.40 7.31 -41.15
CA GLY A 146 16.23 8.25 -42.27
C GLY A 146 14.83 8.88 -42.44
N GLY A 147 13.88 8.72 -41.51
CA GLY A 147 12.51 9.24 -41.71
C GLY A 147 11.77 9.65 -40.42
N ASN A 148 11.50 10.95 -40.33
CA ASN A 148 10.85 11.74 -39.28
C ASN A 148 9.45 11.23 -38.85
N SER A 149 9.43 10.17 -38.05
CA SER A 149 8.21 9.71 -37.36
C SER A 149 8.49 9.38 -35.88
N THR A 150 8.63 10.46 -35.10
CA THR A 150 8.88 10.46 -33.66
C THR A 150 7.95 9.52 -32.88
N PHE A 151 6.69 9.39 -33.32
CA PHE A 151 5.66 8.56 -32.68
C PHE A 151 5.90 7.04 -32.74
N LEU A 152 6.53 6.53 -33.80
CA LEU A 152 6.83 5.10 -33.92
C LEU A 152 8.17 4.74 -33.24
N GLN A 153 9.08 5.71 -33.15
CA GLN A 153 10.34 5.56 -32.42
C GLN A 153 10.11 5.58 -30.89
N GLU A 154 9.21 6.43 -30.41
CA GLU A 154 8.80 6.49 -29.01
C GLU A 154 8.10 5.19 -28.58
N GLN A 155 7.12 4.72 -29.36
CA GLN A 155 6.46 3.43 -29.09
C GLN A 155 7.42 2.23 -29.15
N ALA A 156 8.40 2.26 -30.06
CA ALA A 156 9.46 1.24 -30.14
C ALA A 156 10.36 1.25 -28.90
N GLY A 157 10.79 2.43 -28.43
CA GLY A 157 11.61 2.57 -27.22
C GLY A 157 10.88 2.08 -25.97
N ILE A 158 9.59 2.43 -25.85
CA ILE A 158 8.70 2.01 -24.76
C ILE A 158 8.54 0.48 -24.74
N THR A 159 8.32 -0.13 -25.92
CA THR A 159 8.15 -1.58 -26.04
C THR A 159 9.44 -2.34 -25.68
N ILE A 160 10.61 -1.84 -26.08
CA ILE A 160 11.90 -2.44 -25.71
C ILE A 160 12.14 -2.36 -24.21
N SER A 161 11.86 -1.20 -23.59
CA SER A 161 12.05 -1.01 -22.15
C SER A 161 11.17 -1.95 -21.34
N LEU A 162 9.90 -2.11 -21.73
CA LEU A 162 8.95 -2.97 -21.04
C LEU A 162 9.24 -4.46 -21.27
N MET A 163 9.76 -4.82 -22.45
CA MET A 163 10.16 -6.20 -22.72
C MET A 163 11.44 -6.59 -21.99
N ASN A 164 12.37 -5.68 -21.69
CA ASN A 164 13.64 -5.98 -21.02
C ASN A 164 13.57 -6.09 -19.49
N CYS A 165 12.44 -5.70 -18.88
CA CYS A 165 12.17 -5.90 -17.46
C CYS A 165 11.80 -7.36 -17.16
#